data_AF-A0A8B9E6W2-F1
#
_entry.id   AF-A0A8B9E6W2-F1
#
_cell.length_a   1.000
_cell.length_b   1.000
_cell.length_c   1.000
_cell.angle_alpha   90.00
_cell.angle_beta   90.00
_cell.angle_gamma   90.00
#
_symmetry.space_group_name_H-M   'P 1'
#
loop_
_entity.id
_entity.type
_entity.pdbx_description
1 polymer ?
#
loop_
_entity_poly.entity_id
_entity_poly.type
_entity_poly.pdbx_seq_one_letter_code
_entity_poly.pdbx_strand_id
1 'polypeptide(L)'
;MLGTMQYLLLCAAILLPQSFAFPIQLNTELWSNTDLEAVKEYLNKFFPILDRAPKLSLEERIKEMQKFFHLTVTGKLNAETKKILQQPRCGIPDIADYRTFPGNPRWNKKLLTYKIVNYTPDLPQQYVDDAIRRAFMVWSDVTPLKFKKVPWGYADIVIRFARREHGDGYPFDGRGNTLAHAFAPGEGIGGDAHFDDDERWSRYNQGVNLFLVAAHEFGHSLGLGHSNVRGALMYPLYSYVNPETFTLSKDDRQGIQKLYGKFIRFDFQDKTYWYIGFTALPDCKGFLIIPKRKKRSNLGKTHSCTLHPVCVLCNMPPLQPRADGAAVQQPGTPPVHSQTHLRE
;
A
#
# COMPACT_ATOMS: atom_id res chain seq x y z
N MET A 1 3.38 97.95 -0.18
CA MET A 1 3.59 96.87 -1.17
C MET A 1 3.35 95.53 -0.49
N LEU A 2 2.07 95.24 -0.22
CA LEU A 2 1.56 93.95 0.27
C LEU A 2 0.62 93.43 -0.81
N GLY A 3 0.76 92.17 -1.21
CA GLY A 3 -0.25 91.48 -1.99
C GLY A 3 0.23 90.92 -3.33
N THR A 4 1.06 89.89 -3.29
CA THR A 4 1.18 88.89 -4.40
C THR A 4 1.70 87.53 -3.93
N MET A 5 2.25 87.39 -2.71
CA MET A 5 2.81 86.14 -2.18
C MET A 5 1.83 85.33 -1.33
N GLN A 6 0.57 85.19 -1.75
CA GLN A 6 -0.41 84.36 -1.01
C GLN A 6 -1.29 83.46 -1.90
N TYR A 7 -1.06 83.45 -3.22
CA TYR A 7 -1.84 82.64 -4.15
C TYR A 7 -1.13 81.38 -4.69
N LEU A 8 0.17 81.20 -4.43
CA LEU A 8 0.91 80.02 -4.89
C LEU A 8 0.89 78.83 -3.92
N LEU A 9 0.48 79.03 -2.66
CA LEU A 9 0.33 77.95 -1.68
C LEU A 9 -1.09 77.35 -1.63
N LEU A 10 -2.06 77.94 -2.33
CA LEU A 10 -3.44 77.46 -2.37
C LEU A 10 -3.75 76.52 -3.56
N CYS A 11 -2.87 76.41 -4.55
CA CYS A 11 -3.07 75.51 -5.69
C CYS A 11 -2.43 74.13 -5.55
N ALA A 12 -1.62 73.88 -4.50
CA ALA A 12 -0.98 72.58 -4.27
C ALA A 12 -1.82 71.61 -3.42
N ALA A 13 -2.99 72.03 -2.92
CA ALA A 13 -3.87 71.18 -2.10
C ALA A 13 -4.96 70.43 -2.89
N ILE A 14 -5.06 70.63 -4.21
CA ILE A 14 -6.16 70.11 -5.04
C ILE A 14 -5.73 68.91 -5.93
N LEU A 15 -4.45 68.53 -5.92
CA LEU A 15 -3.93 67.40 -6.70
C LEU A 15 -3.23 66.32 -5.85
N LEU A 16 -3.69 66.12 -4.62
CA LEU A 16 -3.44 64.85 -3.94
C LEU A 16 -4.43 63.83 -4.52
N PRO A 17 -3.98 62.75 -5.19
CA PRO A 17 -4.85 61.63 -5.44
C PRO A 17 -5.24 61.09 -4.06
N GLN A 18 -6.46 61.39 -3.62
CA GLN A 18 -7.11 60.64 -2.56
C GLN A 18 -7.27 59.22 -3.10
N SER A 19 -6.19 58.44 -2.93
CA SER A 19 -6.22 57.00 -2.98
C SER A 19 -6.98 56.58 -1.74
N PHE A 20 -8.31 56.67 -1.80
CA PHE A 20 -9.16 55.80 -1.03
C PHE A 20 -8.85 54.39 -1.52
N ALA A 21 -7.81 53.80 -0.92
CA ALA A 21 -7.74 52.36 -0.82
C ALA A 21 -8.99 51.97 -0.04
N PHE A 22 -10.07 51.69 -0.76
CA PHE A 22 -11.16 50.94 -0.20
C PHE A 22 -10.51 49.71 0.43
N PRO A 23 -10.73 49.43 1.73
CA PRO A 23 -10.42 48.11 2.22
C PRO A 23 -11.17 47.18 1.28
N ILE A 24 -10.43 46.39 0.50
CA ILE A 24 -10.99 45.22 -0.17
C ILE A 24 -11.74 44.54 0.96
N GLN A 25 -13.07 44.52 0.86
CA GLN A 25 -13.87 43.65 1.69
C GLN A 25 -13.29 42.28 1.42
N LEU A 26 -12.45 41.82 2.35
CA LEU A 26 -12.09 40.43 2.44
C LEU A 26 -13.44 39.78 2.63
N ASN A 27 -13.99 39.25 1.54
CA ASN A 27 -15.24 38.53 1.55
C ASN A 27 -15.02 37.46 2.61
N THR A 28 -15.57 37.67 3.81
CA THR A 28 -15.77 36.59 4.75
C THR A 28 -16.70 35.67 4.00
N GLU A 29 -16.12 34.72 3.26
CA GLU A 29 -16.86 33.71 2.50
C GLU A 29 -17.78 33.03 3.49
N LEU A 30 -19.03 33.49 3.52
CA LEU A 30 -20.07 32.92 4.33
C LEU A 30 -20.34 31.55 3.70
N TRP A 31 -20.01 30.50 4.44
CA TRP A 31 -20.16 29.13 3.96
C TRP A 31 -21.63 28.87 3.61
N SER A 32 -21.89 28.24 2.47
CA SER A 32 -23.25 27.77 2.21
C SER A 32 -23.62 26.67 3.22
N ASN A 33 -24.91 26.54 3.55
CA ASN A 33 -25.36 25.45 4.43
C ASN A 33 -24.95 24.08 3.90
N THR A 34 -24.93 23.91 2.58
CA THR A 34 -24.48 22.68 1.91
C THR A 34 -22.98 22.41 2.14
N ASP A 35 -22.12 23.43 2.02
CA ASP A 35 -20.70 23.30 2.29
C ASP A 35 -20.43 22.91 3.75
N LEU A 36 -21.24 23.45 4.68
CA LEU A 36 -21.14 23.16 6.10
C LEU A 36 -21.49 21.70 6.43
N GLU A 37 -22.54 21.16 5.82
CA GLU A 37 -22.92 19.76 6.03
C GLU A 37 -21.91 18.81 5.39
N ALA A 38 -21.43 19.10 4.17
CA ALA A 38 -20.41 18.30 3.51
C ALA A 38 -19.10 18.20 4.32
N VAL A 39 -18.64 19.31 4.92
CA VAL A 39 -17.43 19.28 5.76
C VAL A 39 -17.67 18.52 7.07
N LYS A 40 -18.86 18.64 7.67
CA LYS A 40 -19.19 17.88 8.89
C LYS A 40 -19.20 16.39 8.61
N GLU A 41 -19.82 15.96 7.51
CA GLU A 41 -19.86 14.57 7.09
C GLU A 41 -18.44 14.03 6.85
N TYR A 42 -17.63 14.77 6.08
CA TYR A 42 -16.24 14.42 5.83
C TYR A 42 -15.43 14.28 7.12
N LEU A 43 -15.53 15.27 8.01
CA LEU A 43 -14.81 15.24 9.28
C LEU A 43 -15.32 14.12 10.18
N ASN A 44 -16.61 13.82 10.22
CA ASN A 44 -17.15 12.72 11.02
C ASN A 44 -16.65 11.37 10.52
N LYS A 45 -16.53 11.20 9.20
CA LYS A 45 -16.03 9.98 8.58
C LYS A 45 -14.52 9.82 8.76
N PHE A 46 -13.75 10.86 8.47
CA PHE A 46 -12.29 10.76 8.34
C PHE A 46 -11.51 11.34 9.51
N PHE A 47 -12.09 12.26 10.30
CA PHE A 47 -11.48 12.83 11.50
C PHE A 47 -12.43 12.65 12.70
N PRO A 48 -12.78 11.39 13.05
CA PRO A 48 -13.69 11.12 14.14
C PRO A 48 -13.09 11.55 15.47
N ILE A 49 -13.92 12.12 16.33
CA ILE A 49 -13.53 12.47 17.70
C ILE A 49 -13.45 11.15 18.48
N LEU A 50 -12.25 10.78 18.93
CA LEU A 50 -12.07 9.59 19.75
C LEU A 50 -12.69 9.81 21.15
N ASP A 51 -13.39 8.80 21.66
CA ASP A 51 -14.03 8.83 22.97
C ASP A 51 -12.98 9.19 24.04
N ARG A 52 -13.10 10.41 24.61
CA ARG A 52 -12.28 11.11 25.63
C ARG A 52 -11.68 12.44 25.17
N ALA A 53 -11.74 12.79 23.88
CA ALA A 53 -11.32 14.11 23.43
C ALA A 53 -12.36 15.20 23.80
N PRO A 54 -11.92 16.43 24.14
CA PRO A 54 -12.84 17.56 24.32
C PRO A 54 -13.65 17.79 23.05
N LYS A 55 -14.88 18.31 23.18
CA LYS A 55 -15.70 18.69 22.02
C LYS A 55 -14.99 19.79 21.24
N LEU A 56 -14.32 19.43 20.16
CA LEU A 56 -13.68 20.37 19.25
C LEU A 56 -14.75 21.12 18.46
N SER A 57 -14.57 22.43 18.34
CA SER A 57 -15.33 23.26 17.40
C SER A 57 -15.09 22.80 15.96
N LEU A 58 -16.02 23.13 15.05
CA LEU A 58 -15.84 22.81 13.63
C LEU A 58 -14.55 23.44 13.07
N GLU A 59 -14.23 24.66 13.49
CA GLU A 59 -13.01 25.36 13.09
C GLU A 59 -11.75 24.57 13.51
N GLU A 60 -11.71 24.07 14.75
CA GLU A 60 -10.59 23.25 15.25
C GLU A 60 -10.44 21.95 14.47
N ARG A 61 -11.56 21.26 14.17
CA ARG A 61 -11.51 20.03 13.37
C ARG A 61 -11.03 20.30 11.93
N ILE A 62 -11.41 21.43 11.34
CA ILE A 62 -10.87 21.86 10.04
C ILE A 62 -9.36 22.13 10.16
N LYS A 63 -8.88 22.74 11.25
CA LYS A 63 -7.44 22.95 11.47
C LYS A 63 -6.67 21.63 11.58
N GLU A 64 -7.21 20.62 12.26
CA GLU A 64 -6.61 19.29 12.34
C GLU A 64 -6.49 18.64 10.97
N MET A 65 -7.56 18.67 10.18
CA MET A 65 -7.56 18.18 8.81
C MET A 65 -6.55 18.93 7.94
N GLN A 66 -6.54 20.26 7.99
CA GLN A 66 -5.58 21.09 7.25
C GLN A 66 -4.14 20.76 7.64
N LYS A 67 -3.87 20.55 8.92
CA LYS A 67 -2.55 20.13 9.42
C LYS A 67 -2.15 18.76 8.87
N PHE A 68 -3.07 17.79 8.85
CA PHE A 68 -2.82 16.45 8.31
C PHE A 68 -2.42 16.51 6.83
N PHE A 69 -3.12 17.32 6.03
CA PHE A 69 -2.86 17.47 4.60
C PHE A 69 -1.77 18.50 4.25
N HIS A 70 -1.09 19.08 5.25
CA HIS A 70 -0.09 20.14 5.08
C HIS A 70 -0.60 21.36 4.31
N LEU A 71 -1.88 21.72 4.52
CA LEU A 71 -2.47 22.94 4.02
C LEU A 71 -2.14 24.14 4.93
N THR A 72 -2.42 25.34 4.42
CA THR A 72 -2.43 26.53 5.28
C THR A 72 -3.51 26.39 6.35
N VAL A 73 -3.11 26.34 7.62
CA VAL A 73 -4.00 26.13 8.76
C VAL A 73 -4.77 27.42 9.06
N THR A 74 -5.99 27.50 8.55
CA THR A 74 -6.88 28.66 8.68
C THR A 74 -8.13 28.37 9.51
N GLY A 75 -8.51 27.09 9.66
CA GLY A 75 -9.81 26.68 10.21
C GLY A 75 -10.99 27.00 9.30
N LYS A 76 -10.74 27.43 8.06
CA LYS A 76 -11.75 27.88 7.10
C LYS A 76 -11.81 26.96 5.88
N LEU A 77 -13.00 26.84 5.28
CA LEU A 77 -13.24 26.17 4.01
C LEU A 77 -12.76 26.98 2.79
N ASN A 78 -11.46 27.30 2.76
CA ASN A 78 -10.86 27.95 1.60
C ASN A 78 -10.83 27.00 0.38
N ALA A 79 -10.47 27.53 -0.80
CA ALA A 79 -10.44 26.78 -2.05
C ALA A 79 -9.57 25.49 -1.98
N GLU A 80 -8.44 25.53 -1.29
CA GLU A 80 -7.58 24.36 -1.10
C GLU A 80 -8.26 23.28 -0.25
N THR A 81 -8.92 23.70 0.83
CA THR A 81 -9.65 22.80 1.74
C THR A 81 -10.81 22.13 1.02
N LYS A 82 -11.61 22.90 0.25
CA LYS A 82 -12.71 22.36 -0.56
C LYS A 82 -12.22 21.34 -1.60
N LYS A 83 -11.05 21.58 -2.20
CA LYS A 83 -10.42 20.63 -3.13
C LYS A 83 -10.04 19.31 -2.46
N ILE A 84 -9.68 19.30 -1.17
CA ILE A 84 -9.41 18.06 -0.44
C ILE A 84 -10.70 17.25 -0.23
N LEU A 85 -11.81 17.91 0.11
CA LEU A 85 -13.09 17.25 0.36
C LEU A 85 -13.66 16.50 -0.86
N GLN A 86 -13.26 16.92 -2.07
CA GLN A 86 -13.72 16.36 -3.34
C GLN A 86 -12.77 15.34 -3.97
N GLN A 87 -11.60 15.12 -3.36
CA GLN A 87 -10.61 14.21 -3.93
C GLN A 87 -10.96 12.76 -3.61
N PRO A 88 -10.92 11.86 -4.60
CA PRO A 88 -11.01 10.43 -4.39
C PRO A 88 -10.00 9.96 -3.34
N ARG A 89 -10.42 9.10 -2.42
CA ARG A 89 -9.61 8.70 -1.26
C ARG A 89 -9.98 7.32 -0.73
N CYS A 90 -9.14 6.79 0.17
CA CYS A 90 -9.47 5.63 0.99
C CYS A 90 -10.56 5.97 2.03
N GLY A 91 -11.40 4.98 2.36
CA GLY A 91 -12.51 5.05 3.29
C GLY A 91 -12.14 5.00 4.77
N ILE A 92 -10.88 4.73 5.10
CA ILE A 92 -10.41 4.62 6.49
C ILE A 92 -10.17 6.02 7.11
N PRO A 93 -10.41 6.19 8.43
CA PRO A 93 -10.13 7.45 9.12
C PRO A 93 -8.65 7.86 9.18
N ASP A 94 -8.41 9.17 9.11
CA ASP A 94 -7.11 9.85 9.22
C ASP A 94 -6.76 10.14 10.69
N ILE A 95 -6.54 9.09 11.48
CA ILE A 95 -6.18 9.25 12.89
C ILE A 95 -4.72 9.78 12.96
N ALA A 96 -4.57 11.04 13.35
CA ALA A 96 -3.29 11.74 13.40
C ALA A 96 -2.21 10.97 14.22
N ASP A 97 -0.95 11.08 13.77
CA ASP A 97 0.29 10.56 14.37
C ASP A 97 0.58 9.05 14.28
N TYR A 98 -0.21 8.28 13.54
CA TYR A 98 -0.07 6.83 13.46
C TYR A 98 0.34 6.31 12.08
N ARG A 99 1.59 5.85 11.93
CA ARG A 99 2.03 5.03 10.77
C ARG A 99 1.36 3.65 10.74
N THR A 100 0.78 3.23 11.86
CA THR A 100 0.21 1.92 12.13
C THR A 100 -1.05 2.10 12.96
N PHE A 101 -2.10 1.32 12.72
CA PHE A 101 -3.36 1.47 13.48
C PHE A 101 -3.13 1.47 15.00
N PRO A 102 -3.99 2.13 15.80
CA PRO A 102 -3.91 2.10 17.26
C PRO A 102 -3.75 0.66 17.79
N GLY A 103 -2.78 0.43 18.66
CA GLY A 103 -2.43 -0.90 19.17
C GLY A 103 -1.45 -1.71 18.30
N ASN A 104 -1.01 -1.18 17.16
CA ASN A 104 -0.10 -1.83 16.21
C ASN A 104 -0.54 -3.26 15.82
N PRO A 105 -1.80 -3.45 15.37
CA PRO A 105 -2.27 -4.76 14.95
C PRO A 105 -1.39 -5.30 13.83
N ARG A 106 -1.01 -6.56 13.96
CA ARG A 106 -0.17 -7.27 13.00
C ARG A 106 -0.52 -8.74 12.98
N TRP A 107 -0.30 -9.35 11.82
CA TRP A 107 -0.35 -10.80 11.69
C TRP A 107 0.80 -11.47 12.46
N ASN A 108 0.47 -12.50 13.25
CA ASN A 108 1.45 -13.31 13.98
C ASN A 108 2.09 -14.42 13.13
N LYS A 109 1.87 -14.38 11.81
CA LYS A 109 2.39 -15.33 10.83
C LYS A 109 2.92 -14.61 9.61
N LYS A 110 3.80 -15.28 8.86
CA LYS A 110 4.46 -14.73 7.68
C LYS A 110 3.83 -15.17 6.36
N LEU A 111 3.16 -16.33 6.34
CA LEU A 111 2.39 -16.78 5.18
C LEU A 111 0.94 -16.40 5.41
N LEU A 112 0.46 -15.45 4.61
CA LEU A 112 -0.93 -15.00 4.60
C LEU A 112 -1.63 -15.57 3.38
N THR A 113 -2.87 -16.01 3.56
CA THR A 113 -3.73 -16.43 2.46
C THR A 113 -4.70 -15.33 2.09
N TYR A 114 -5.02 -15.21 0.81
CA TYR A 114 -6.05 -14.29 0.34
C TYR A 114 -7.00 -14.98 -0.63
N LYS A 115 -8.23 -14.48 -0.72
CA LYS A 115 -9.21 -14.91 -1.72
C LYS A 115 -9.93 -13.71 -2.31
N ILE A 116 -10.29 -13.82 -3.59
CA ILE A 116 -11.13 -12.84 -4.29
C ILE A 116 -12.51 -13.47 -4.41
N VAL A 117 -13.50 -12.87 -3.76
CA VAL A 117 -14.88 -13.42 -3.66
C VAL A 117 -15.64 -13.21 -4.95
N ASN A 118 -15.52 -12.01 -5.52
CA ASN A 118 -16.14 -11.60 -6.77
C ASN A 118 -15.20 -10.65 -7.51
N TYR A 119 -15.52 -10.36 -8.77
CA TYR A 119 -14.71 -9.52 -9.65
C TYR A 119 -15.55 -8.38 -10.18
N THR A 120 -14.93 -7.20 -10.32
CA THR A 120 -15.54 -6.07 -11.02
C THR A 120 -15.82 -6.41 -12.50
N PRO A 121 -16.92 -5.93 -13.08
CA PRO A 121 -17.20 -6.12 -14.51
C PRO A 121 -16.31 -5.25 -15.42
N ASP A 122 -15.61 -4.25 -14.88
CA ASP A 122 -14.81 -3.30 -15.67
C ASP A 122 -13.55 -3.90 -16.28
N LEU A 123 -13.05 -4.99 -15.67
CA LEU A 123 -11.79 -5.62 -16.02
C LEU A 123 -11.96 -7.14 -16.17
N PRO A 124 -11.40 -7.75 -17.22
CA PRO A 124 -11.20 -9.20 -17.27
C PRO A 124 -10.55 -9.74 -15.99
N GLN A 125 -11.01 -10.89 -15.50
CA GLN A 125 -10.55 -11.48 -14.23
C GLN A 125 -9.02 -11.61 -14.15
N GLN A 126 -8.35 -11.95 -15.27
CA GLN A 126 -6.90 -12.03 -15.35
C GLN A 126 -6.18 -10.72 -14.96
N TYR A 127 -6.78 -9.57 -15.27
CA TYR A 127 -6.19 -8.26 -14.95
C TYR A 127 -6.45 -7.86 -13.51
N VAL A 128 -7.60 -8.24 -12.95
CA VAL A 128 -7.85 -8.12 -11.52
C VAL A 128 -6.85 -8.98 -10.75
N ASP A 129 -6.70 -10.25 -11.15
CA ASP A 129 -5.74 -11.17 -10.54
C ASP A 129 -4.31 -10.67 -10.59
N ASP A 130 -3.87 -10.13 -11.74
CA ASP A 130 -2.55 -9.52 -11.87
C ASP A 130 -2.40 -8.29 -10.96
N ALA A 131 -3.39 -7.38 -10.93
CA ALA A 131 -3.34 -6.18 -10.10
C ALA A 131 -3.23 -6.53 -8.61
N ILE A 132 -4.08 -7.44 -8.12
CA ILE A 132 -4.07 -7.91 -6.73
C ILE A 132 -2.74 -8.61 -6.40
N ARG A 133 -2.26 -9.49 -7.28
CA ARG A 133 -0.97 -10.17 -7.09
C ARG A 133 0.19 -9.19 -7.00
N ARG A 134 0.25 -8.20 -7.91
CA ARG A 134 1.29 -7.16 -7.89
C ARG A 134 1.17 -6.25 -6.67
N ALA A 135 -0.04 -5.93 -6.22
CA ALA A 135 -0.27 -5.15 -5.01
C ALA A 135 0.30 -5.85 -3.76
N PHE A 136 0.11 -7.16 -3.61
CA PHE A 136 0.78 -7.92 -2.55
C PHE A 136 2.30 -7.96 -2.69
N MET A 137 2.82 -7.99 -3.92
CA MET A 137 4.27 -7.98 -4.16
C MET A 137 4.96 -6.72 -3.63
N VAL A 138 4.29 -5.56 -3.71
CA VAL A 138 4.80 -4.30 -3.15
C VAL A 138 5.26 -4.48 -1.70
N TRP A 139 4.49 -5.24 -0.91
CA TRP A 139 4.77 -5.49 0.50
C TRP A 139 5.71 -6.67 0.72
N SER A 140 5.57 -7.78 -0.03
CA SER A 140 6.46 -8.93 0.11
C SER A 140 7.89 -8.65 -0.35
N ASP A 141 8.09 -7.72 -1.27
CA ASP A 141 9.43 -7.37 -1.78
C ASP A 141 10.31 -6.69 -0.71
N VAL A 142 9.69 -6.14 0.34
CA VAL A 142 10.39 -5.38 1.39
C VAL A 142 10.26 -6.00 2.78
N THR A 143 9.51 -7.11 2.93
CA THR A 143 9.27 -7.81 4.19
C THR A 143 9.44 -9.33 4.05
N PRO A 144 9.54 -10.09 5.15
CA PRO A 144 9.49 -11.57 5.11
C PRO A 144 8.11 -12.17 4.79
N LEU A 145 7.08 -11.34 4.54
CA LEU A 145 5.72 -11.81 4.27
C LEU A 145 5.63 -12.53 2.94
N LYS A 146 4.74 -13.52 2.88
CA LYS A 146 4.39 -14.27 1.67
C LYS A 146 2.87 -14.32 1.57
N PHE A 147 2.37 -14.21 0.35
CA PHE A 147 0.94 -14.21 0.05
C PHE A 147 0.60 -15.38 -0.86
N LYS A 148 -0.47 -16.10 -0.53
CA LYS A 148 -0.96 -17.23 -1.34
C LYS A 148 -2.45 -17.08 -1.62
N LYS A 149 -2.82 -16.99 -2.90
CA LYS A 149 -4.23 -17.07 -3.32
C LYS A 149 -4.77 -18.45 -2.96
N VAL A 150 -5.92 -18.50 -2.31
CA VAL A 150 -6.66 -19.74 -2.07
C VAL A 150 -8.00 -19.70 -2.83
N PRO A 151 -8.42 -20.82 -3.44
CA PRO A 151 -9.62 -20.84 -4.29
C PRO A 151 -10.92 -20.97 -3.48
N TRP A 152 -10.88 -21.51 -2.27
CA TRP A 152 -12.04 -21.70 -1.39
C TRP A 152 -11.63 -21.73 0.09
N GLY A 153 -12.63 -21.67 0.97
CA GLY A 153 -12.45 -21.75 2.42
C GLY A 153 -12.09 -20.42 3.07
N TYR A 154 -11.52 -20.52 4.28
CA TYR A 154 -11.05 -19.38 5.05
C TYR A 154 -9.75 -18.81 4.44
N ALA A 155 -9.66 -17.48 4.41
CA ALA A 155 -8.46 -16.74 4.03
C ALA A 155 -8.22 -15.65 5.08
N ASP A 156 -6.96 -15.22 5.22
CA ASP A 156 -6.61 -14.12 6.13
C ASP A 156 -7.07 -12.76 5.61
N ILE A 157 -7.13 -12.62 4.28
CA ILE A 157 -7.53 -11.40 3.60
C ILE A 157 -8.59 -11.76 2.55
N VAL A 158 -9.83 -11.35 2.78
CA VAL A 158 -10.90 -11.50 1.81
C VAL A 158 -11.06 -10.22 1.01
N ILE A 159 -10.99 -10.36 -0.31
CA ILE A 159 -11.12 -9.26 -1.27
C ILE A 159 -12.49 -9.34 -1.92
N ARG A 160 -13.24 -8.23 -1.89
CA ARG A 160 -14.55 -8.14 -2.55
C ARG A 160 -14.73 -6.79 -3.24
N PHE A 161 -15.51 -6.81 -4.31
CA PHE A 161 -16.06 -5.61 -4.93
C PHE A 161 -17.50 -5.46 -4.46
N ALA A 162 -17.87 -4.31 -3.94
CA ALA A 162 -19.19 -4.09 -3.35
C ALA A 162 -19.66 -2.67 -3.61
N ARG A 163 -20.96 -2.41 -3.43
CA ARG A 163 -21.55 -1.08 -3.67
C ARG A 163 -22.30 -0.64 -2.43
N ARG A 164 -22.20 0.66 -2.10
CA ARG A 164 -22.95 1.29 -1.00
C ARG A 164 -22.91 0.46 0.29
N GLU A 165 -24.04 0.20 0.93
CA GLU A 165 -24.12 -0.69 2.10
C GLU A 165 -23.80 -2.13 1.70
N HIS A 166 -22.81 -2.73 2.37
CA HIS A 166 -22.28 -4.04 2.01
C HIS A 166 -21.98 -4.97 3.19
N GLY A 167 -22.56 -4.68 4.36
CA GLY A 167 -22.68 -5.62 5.47
C GLY A 167 -21.58 -5.55 6.52
N ASP A 168 -20.72 -4.53 6.47
CA ASP A 168 -19.67 -4.27 7.45
C ASP A 168 -19.89 -2.98 8.27
N GLY A 169 -20.97 -2.24 7.99
CA GLY A 169 -21.30 -0.98 8.66
C GLY A 169 -20.56 0.25 8.13
N TYR A 170 -19.79 0.12 7.04
CA TYR A 170 -19.06 1.21 6.40
C TYR A 170 -19.50 1.36 4.93
N PRO A 171 -20.70 1.92 4.66
CA PRO A 171 -21.19 2.01 3.29
C PRO A 171 -20.30 2.90 2.40
N PHE A 172 -20.15 2.49 1.14
CA PHE A 172 -19.58 3.36 0.09
C PHE A 172 -20.55 4.48 -0.32
N ASP A 173 -20.01 5.56 -0.87
CA ASP A 173 -20.73 6.76 -1.31
C ASP A 173 -21.08 6.72 -2.81
N GLY A 174 -20.66 5.66 -3.52
CA GLY A 174 -20.80 5.55 -4.96
C GLY A 174 -19.67 6.30 -5.67
N ARG A 175 -19.82 6.51 -6.98
CA ARG A 175 -18.72 6.95 -7.83
C ARG A 175 -18.02 8.26 -7.39
N GLY A 176 -16.70 8.20 -7.32
CA GLY A 176 -15.75 9.29 -7.16
C GLY A 176 -15.03 9.23 -5.82
N ASN A 177 -15.74 9.58 -4.75
CA ASN A 177 -15.18 9.55 -3.40
C ASN A 177 -15.16 8.11 -2.87
N THR A 178 -14.65 7.88 -1.67
CA THR A 178 -14.41 6.57 -1.04
C THR A 178 -14.21 5.38 -2.01
N LEU A 179 -12.99 5.23 -2.52
CA LEU A 179 -12.68 4.23 -3.56
C LEU A 179 -12.68 2.79 -3.04
N ALA A 180 -12.26 2.61 -1.79
CA ALA A 180 -12.07 1.33 -1.14
C ALA A 180 -11.84 1.55 0.36
N HIS A 181 -11.91 0.47 1.14
CA HIS A 181 -11.40 0.43 2.50
C HIS A 181 -10.88 -0.96 2.84
N ALA A 182 -10.03 -1.05 3.85
CA ALA A 182 -9.58 -2.33 4.39
C ALA A 182 -9.41 -2.30 5.90
N PHE A 183 -9.68 -3.45 6.52
CA PHE A 183 -9.61 -3.61 7.97
C PHE A 183 -8.19 -4.01 8.40
N ALA A 184 -7.80 -3.52 9.57
CA ALA A 184 -6.54 -3.92 10.19
C ALA A 184 -6.50 -5.45 10.47
N PRO A 185 -5.31 -6.05 10.65
CA PRO A 185 -5.17 -7.46 11.00
C PRO A 185 -6.01 -7.87 12.21
N GLY A 186 -6.77 -8.96 12.09
CA GLY A 186 -7.65 -9.43 13.17
C GLY A 186 -8.43 -10.69 12.80
N GLU A 187 -9.34 -11.09 13.70
CA GLU A 187 -10.30 -12.17 13.43
C GLU A 187 -11.52 -11.64 12.66
N GLY A 188 -12.35 -12.54 12.12
CA GLY A 188 -13.56 -12.17 11.39
C GLY A 188 -13.24 -11.43 10.10
N ILE A 189 -13.67 -10.17 9.99
CA ILE A 189 -13.40 -9.29 8.85
C ILE A 189 -12.01 -8.62 8.90
N GLY A 190 -11.23 -8.87 9.96
CA GLY A 190 -9.89 -8.30 10.11
C GLY A 190 -8.98 -8.72 8.97
N GLY A 191 -8.41 -7.74 8.26
CA GLY A 191 -7.61 -7.94 7.05
C GLY A 191 -8.38 -7.79 5.74
N ASP A 192 -9.71 -7.88 5.75
CA ASP A 192 -10.52 -7.83 4.54
C ASP A 192 -10.40 -6.47 3.84
N ALA A 193 -10.46 -6.48 2.52
CA ALA A 193 -10.34 -5.31 1.66
C ALA A 193 -11.53 -5.24 0.69
N HIS A 194 -12.26 -4.14 0.74
CA HIS A 194 -13.47 -3.91 -0.03
C HIS A 194 -13.22 -2.76 -1.01
N PHE A 195 -13.62 -2.95 -2.26
CA PHE A 195 -13.43 -2.00 -3.36
C PHE A 195 -14.81 -1.54 -3.85
N ASP A 196 -15.03 -0.24 -4.02
CA ASP A 196 -16.31 0.26 -4.50
C ASP A 196 -16.51 -0.10 -5.97
N ASP A 197 -17.54 -0.91 -6.25
CA ASP A 197 -17.89 -1.39 -7.60
C ASP A 197 -18.82 -0.42 -8.35
N ASP A 198 -19.12 0.74 -7.77
CA ASP A 198 -19.65 1.91 -8.50
C ASP A 198 -18.52 2.76 -9.14
N GLU A 199 -17.24 2.49 -8.79
CA GLU A 199 -16.09 3.07 -9.50
C GLU A 199 -15.87 2.48 -10.88
N ARG A 200 -15.13 3.21 -11.72
CA ARG A 200 -14.61 2.68 -12.98
C ARG A 200 -13.18 2.19 -12.79
N TRP A 201 -13.01 0.90 -12.53
CA TRP A 201 -11.70 0.28 -12.33
C TRP A 201 -10.92 0.18 -13.64
N SER A 202 -9.63 0.54 -13.58
CA SER A 202 -8.76 0.59 -14.73
C SER A 202 -7.41 -0.06 -14.44
N ARG A 203 -6.81 -0.64 -15.48
CA ARG A 203 -5.40 -1.05 -15.49
C ARG A 203 -4.45 0.14 -15.66
N TYR A 204 -4.94 1.23 -16.27
CA TYR A 204 -4.16 2.40 -16.66
C TYR A 204 -4.73 3.67 -16.01
N ASN A 205 -4.49 4.83 -16.61
CA ASN A 205 -4.99 6.14 -16.14
C ASN A 205 -6.35 6.53 -16.76
N GLN A 206 -7.23 5.55 -17.02
CA GLN A 206 -8.55 5.78 -17.63
C GLN A 206 -9.68 5.50 -16.63
N GLY A 207 -9.51 5.99 -15.39
CA GLY A 207 -10.35 5.67 -14.24
C GLY A 207 -9.49 5.53 -13.00
N VAL A 208 -9.93 4.69 -12.07
CA VAL A 208 -9.22 4.41 -10.83
C VAL A 208 -8.32 3.20 -11.04
N ASN A 209 -7.01 3.36 -10.77
CA ASN A 209 -6.07 2.27 -11.00
C ASN A 209 -6.17 1.22 -9.89
N LEU A 210 -6.68 0.02 -10.23
CA LEU A 210 -6.93 -1.04 -9.26
C LEU A 210 -5.66 -1.46 -8.51
N PHE A 211 -4.51 -1.50 -9.19
CA PHE A 211 -3.24 -1.87 -8.55
C PHE A 211 -2.84 -0.87 -7.46
N LEU A 212 -2.99 0.44 -7.71
CA LEU A 212 -2.59 1.46 -6.73
C LEU A 212 -3.48 1.42 -5.50
N VAL A 213 -4.80 1.36 -5.71
CA VAL A 213 -5.76 1.28 -4.59
C VAL A 213 -5.57 -0.02 -3.83
N ALA A 214 -5.46 -1.17 -4.51
CA ALA A 214 -5.22 -2.44 -3.82
C ALA A 214 -3.90 -2.46 -3.04
N ALA A 215 -2.84 -1.86 -3.58
CA ALA A 215 -1.57 -1.77 -2.85
C ALA A 215 -1.72 -0.94 -1.57
N HIS A 216 -2.47 0.16 -1.61
CA HIS A 216 -2.80 0.99 -0.45
C HIS A 216 -3.63 0.20 0.58
N GLU A 217 -4.76 -0.37 0.16
CA GLU A 217 -5.65 -1.11 1.05
C GLU A 217 -4.95 -2.31 1.70
N PHE A 218 -4.05 -2.99 0.98
CA PHE A 218 -3.26 -4.07 1.59
C PHE A 218 -2.24 -3.58 2.61
N GLY A 219 -1.83 -2.32 2.57
CA GLY A 219 -1.10 -1.72 3.69
C GLY A 219 -1.94 -1.72 4.96
N HIS A 220 -3.23 -1.38 4.87
CA HIS A 220 -4.17 -1.47 5.99
C HIS A 220 -4.41 -2.92 6.43
N SER A 221 -4.63 -3.84 5.49
CA SER A 221 -4.74 -5.29 5.79
C SER A 221 -3.50 -5.85 6.50
N LEU A 222 -2.37 -5.14 6.43
CA LEU A 222 -1.10 -5.47 7.10
C LEU A 222 -0.83 -4.61 8.34
N GLY A 223 -1.73 -3.72 8.73
CA GLY A 223 -1.66 -2.96 9.98
C GLY A 223 -1.11 -1.54 9.87
N LEU A 224 -0.85 -1.05 8.66
CA LEU A 224 -0.47 0.35 8.44
C LEU A 224 -1.67 1.27 8.56
N GLY A 225 -1.48 2.44 9.15
CA GLY A 225 -2.44 3.55 9.11
C GLY A 225 -2.13 4.47 7.93
N HIS A 226 -2.95 5.51 7.75
CA HIS A 226 -2.65 6.55 6.77
C HIS A 226 -1.38 7.31 7.13
N SER A 227 -0.56 7.58 6.12
CA SER A 227 0.58 8.49 6.21
C SER A 227 0.13 9.91 5.88
N ASN A 228 0.69 10.90 6.56
CA ASN A 228 0.57 12.30 6.16
C ASN A 228 1.65 12.70 5.12
N VAL A 229 2.49 11.78 4.65
CA VAL A 229 3.52 12.06 3.64
C VAL A 229 2.89 11.95 2.24
N ARG A 230 2.72 13.07 1.53
CA ARG A 230 2.04 13.15 0.22
C ARG A 230 2.55 12.19 -0.86
N GLY A 231 3.82 11.76 -0.79
CA GLY A 231 4.41 10.80 -1.73
C GLY A 231 4.39 9.34 -1.26
N ALA A 232 3.80 9.06 -0.11
CA ALA A 232 3.65 7.70 0.40
C ALA A 232 2.46 7.01 -0.27
N LEU A 233 2.57 5.70 -0.47
CA LEU A 233 1.46 4.87 -0.94
C LEU A 233 0.30 4.95 0.06
N MET A 234 0.60 4.94 1.37
CA MET A 234 -0.40 5.05 2.43
C MET A 234 -0.97 6.47 2.63
N TYR A 235 -0.70 7.42 1.73
CA TYR A 235 -1.38 8.72 1.76
C TYR A 235 -2.86 8.55 1.36
N PRO A 236 -3.82 9.12 2.08
CA PRO A 236 -5.24 8.77 1.91
C PRO A 236 -5.85 9.23 0.58
N LEU A 237 -5.36 10.33 -0.01
CA LEU A 237 -5.89 10.82 -1.28
C LEU A 237 -5.28 10.05 -2.44
N TYR A 238 -6.15 9.56 -3.32
CA TYR A 238 -5.73 8.89 -4.53
C TYR A 238 -5.01 9.85 -5.46
N SER A 239 -3.85 9.41 -5.93
CA SER A 239 -3.13 10.04 -7.03
C SER A 239 -2.59 8.96 -7.95
N TYR A 240 -2.77 9.18 -9.25
CA TYR A 240 -2.24 8.25 -10.22
C TYR A 240 -0.71 8.37 -10.30
N VAL A 241 -0.03 7.25 -10.16
CA VAL A 241 1.39 7.06 -10.47
C VAL A 241 1.54 5.88 -11.42
N ASN A 242 2.46 5.95 -12.37
CA ASN A 242 2.63 4.87 -13.34
C ASN A 242 3.06 3.58 -12.62
N PRO A 243 2.25 2.49 -12.67
CA PRO A 243 2.59 1.21 -12.03
C PRO A 243 3.90 0.59 -12.51
N GLU A 244 4.39 0.94 -13.70
CA GLU A 244 5.64 0.40 -14.26
C GLU A 244 6.88 1.02 -13.60
N THR A 245 6.77 2.26 -13.13
CA THR A 245 7.85 3.00 -12.44
C THR A 245 7.56 3.17 -10.95
N PHE A 246 6.52 2.50 -10.44
CA PHE A 246 6.10 2.61 -9.06
C PHE A 246 7.20 2.11 -8.13
N THR A 247 7.51 2.90 -7.11
CA THR A 247 8.44 2.51 -6.04
C THR A 247 7.82 2.83 -4.70
N LEU A 248 7.91 1.88 -3.77
CA LEU A 248 7.39 2.07 -2.42
C LEU A 248 8.23 3.13 -1.69
N SER A 249 7.57 4.12 -1.11
CA SER A 249 8.24 5.24 -0.45
C SER A 249 9.05 4.77 0.77
N LYS A 250 9.99 5.61 1.22
CA LYS A 250 10.76 5.35 2.45
C LYS A 250 9.85 5.29 3.68
N ASP A 251 8.77 6.08 3.70
CA ASP A 251 7.83 6.13 4.83
C ASP A 251 7.07 4.81 4.95
N ASP A 252 6.45 4.34 3.86
CA ASP A 252 5.74 3.06 3.81
C ASP A 252 6.66 1.89 4.16
N ARG A 253 7.88 1.88 3.58
CA ARG A 253 8.88 0.84 3.84
C ARG A 253 9.26 0.78 5.31
N GLN A 254 9.45 1.93 5.96
CA GLN A 254 9.75 1.97 7.39
C GLN A 254 8.57 1.50 8.23
N GLY A 255 7.35 1.92 7.89
CA GLY A 255 6.12 1.50 8.57
C GLY A 255 5.97 -0.01 8.56
N ILE A 256 6.03 -0.62 7.37
CA ILE A 256 5.81 -2.06 7.24
C ILE A 256 6.94 -2.89 7.85
N GLN A 257 8.19 -2.42 7.74
CA GLN A 257 9.35 -3.10 8.33
C GLN A 257 9.38 -2.98 9.86
N LYS A 258 8.74 -1.96 10.44
CA LYS A 258 8.55 -1.87 11.89
C LYS A 258 7.64 -3.00 12.41
N LEU A 259 6.65 -3.42 11.61
CA LEU A 259 5.73 -4.51 11.99
C LEU A 259 6.31 -5.90 11.73
N TYR A 260 6.94 -6.09 10.57
CA TYR A 260 7.32 -7.43 10.06
C TYR A 260 8.82 -7.66 9.89
N GLY A 261 9.64 -6.64 10.14
CA GLY A 261 11.08 -6.68 9.88
C GLY A 261 11.43 -6.50 8.40
N LYS A 262 12.73 -6.41 8.12
CA LYS A 262 13.26 -6.29 6.75
C LYS A 262 13.30 -7.66 6.09
N PHE A 263 13.05 -7.70 4.78
CA PHE A 263 13.46 -8.84 4.00
C PHE A 263 14.99 -8.93 3.99
N ILE A 264 15.56 -9.91 4.69
CA ILE A 264 16.99 -10.21 4.59
C ILE A 264 17.18 -10.98 3.29
N ARG A 265 17.41 -10.25 2.20
CA ARG A 265 18.11 -10.82 1.06
C ARG A 265 19.54 -11.00 1.55
N PHE A 266 19.99 -12.25 1.70
CA PHE A 266 21.40 -12.52 1.96
C PHE A 266 22.19 -12.01 0.75
N ASP A 267 22.65 -10.77 0.82
CA ASP A 267 23.62 -10.24 -0.11
C ASP A 267 24.96 -10.87 0.30
N PHE A 268 25.36 -11.91 -0.42
CA PHE A 268 26.61 -12.63 -0.20
C PHE A 268 27.78 -11.75 -0.69
N GLN A 269 27.95 -10.56 -0.10
CA GLN A 269 29.15 -9.73 -0.23
C GLN A 269 30.21 -10.07 0.83
N ASP A 270 30.23 -11.32 1.32
CA ASP A 270 31.40 -11.81 2.05
C ASP A 270 32.43 -12.33 1.02
N LYS A 271 33.68 -11.85 1.12
CA LYS A 271 34.76 -11.98 0.11
C LYS A 271 35.30 -13.41 -0.04
N THR A 272 34.48 -14.43 0.22
CA THR A 272 34.85 -15.82 0.47
C THR A 272 34.26 -16.82 -0.52
N TYR A 273 33.45 -16.40 -1.50
CA TYR A 273 32.76 -17.31 -2.44
C TYR A 273 32.83 -16.74 -3.88
N TRP A 274 33.00 -17.60 -4.90
CA TRP A 274 33.27 -17.16 -6.29
C TRP A 274 32.07 -17.21 -7.24
N TYR A 275 30.92 -17.75 -6.85
CA TYR A 275 29.81 -17.90 -7.80
C TYR A 275 28.44 -17.91 -7.10
N ILE A 276 27.52 -17.12 -7.63
CA ILE A 276 26.08 -17.21 -7.37
C ILE A 276 25.44 -17.63 -8.70
N GLY A 277 25.09 -18.91 -8.81
CA GLY A 277 24.29 -19.41 -9.93
C GLY A 277 22.84 -19.60 -9.49
N PHE A 278 21.89 -19.06 -10.26
CA PHE A 278 20.49 -19.44 -10.14
C PHE A 278 20.32 -20.82 -10.77
N THR A 279 20.06 -21.86 -9.98
CA THR A 279 19.56 -23.11 -10.54
C THR A 279 18.05 -23.01 -10.62
N ALA A 280 17.51 -22.91 -11.83
CA ALA A 280 16.10 -23.16 -12.06
C ALA A 280 15.86 -24.67 -12.04
N LEU A 281 15.71 -25.25 -10.84
CA LEU A 281 14.98 -26.50 -10.70
C LEU A 281 13.48 -26.14 -10.61
N PRO A 282 12.58 -26.90 -11.26
CA PRO A 282 11.15 -26.56 -11.36
C PRO A 282 10.50 -26.19 -10.02
N ASP A 283 10.98 -26.78 -8.92
CA ASP A 283 10.35 -26.69 -7.61
C ASP A 283 11.21 -26.04 -6.50
N CYS A 284 12.38 -25.46 -6.83
CA CYS A 284 13.27 -24.85 -5.84
C CYS A 284 14.00 -23.61 -6.39
N LYS A 285 13.62 -22.42 -5.90
CA LYS A 285 14.45 -21.21 -6.01
C LYS A 285 15.47 -21.21 -4.86
N GLY A 286 16.52 -22.01 -4.98
CA GLY A 286 17.62 -22.09 -4.02
C GLY A 286 18.89 -21.37 -4.51
N PHE A 287 19.74 -20.94 -3.58
CA PHE A 287 21.09 -20.45 -3.88
C PHE A 287 22.09 -21.60 -3.74
N LEU A 288 22.96 -21.80 -4.73
CA LEU A 288 24.14 -22.67 -4.60
C LEU A 288 25.30 -21.84 -4.02
N ILE A 289 25.83 -22.25 -2.88
CA ILE A 289 26.95 -21.58 -2.20
C ILE A 289 28.21 -22.46 -2.29
N ILE A 290 29.26 -22.00 -2.97
CA ILE A 290 30.53 -22.73 -3.13
C ILE A 290 31.66 -22.07 -2.31
N PRO A 291 32.11 -22.66 -1.17
CA PRO A 291 33.17 -22.07 -0.33
C PRO A 291 34.52 -21.94 -1.03
N LYS A 292 35.25 -20.84 -0.77
CA LYS A 292 36.67 -20.71 -1.15
C LYS A 292 37.44 -21.91 -0.60
N ARG A 293 38.12 -22.65 -1.49
CA ARG A 293 39.22 -23.51 -1.08
C ARG A 293 40.23 -22.65 -0.33
N LYS A 294 40.48 -22.93 0.96
CA LYS A 294 41.74 -22.53 1.60
C LYS A 294 42.87 -23.11 0.72
N LYS A 295 43.76 -22.26 0.19
CA LYS A 295 45.04 -22.73 -0.34
C LYS A 295 45.69 -23.56 0.77
N ARG A 296 45.84 -24.87 0.55
CA ARG A 296 46.67 -25.69 1.41
C ARG A 296 48.11 -25.23 1.24
N SER A 297 48.69 -24.71 2.31
CA SER A 297 50.12 -24.79 2.52
C SER A 297 50.53 -26.26 2.59
N ASN A 298 51.75 -26.52 2.13
CA ASN A 298 52.38 -27.83 2.05
C ASN A 298 52.18 -28.65 3.33
N LEU A 299 51.38 -29.73 3.24
CA LEU A 299 51.66 -31.04 3.81
C LEU A 299 50.65 -32.04 3.25
N GLY A 300 51.16 -33.12 2.66
CA GLY A 300 50.38 -34.17 2.01
C GLY A 300 49.37 -34.82 2.95
N LYS A 301 48.11 -34.84 2.52
CA LYS A 301 47.03 -35.77 2.92
C LYS A 301 45.74 -35.28 2.27
N THR A 302 45.39 -35.75 1.08
CA THR A 302 44.11 -35.46 0.43
C THR A 302 42.94 -35.93 1.30
N HIS A 303 42.29 -35.01 2.02
CA HIS A 303 40.96 -35.25 2.56
C HIS A 303 39.97 -34.82 1.47
N SER A 304 39.30 -35.79 0.87
CA SER A 304 38.15 -35.54 0.00
C SER A 304 37.05 -34.92 0.87
N CYS A 305 36.84 -33.61 0.78
CA CYS A 305 35.63 -32.99 1.28
C CYS A 305 34.53 -33.28 0.26
N THR A 306 33.67 -34.24 0.56
CA THR A 306 32.43 -34.48 -0.16
C THR A 306 31.59 -33.20 -0.10
N LEU A 307 31.35 -32.58 -1.26
CA LEU A 307 30.44 -31.44 -1.40
C LEU A 307 29.04 -31.90 -1.00
N HIS A 308 28.48 -31.33 0.06
CA HIS A 308 27.05 -31.40 0.33
C HIS A 308 26.45 -30.06 -0.09
N PRO A 309 25.66 -30.00 -1.18
CA PRO A 309 24.88 -28.80 -1.46
C PRO A 309 23.89 -28.62 -0.32
N VAL A 310 24.14 -27.63 0.54
CA VAL A 310 23.20 -27.25 1.60
C VAL A 310 22.11 -26.41 0.93
N CYS A 311 20.92 -26.99 0.76
CA CYS A 311 19.74 -26.23 0.37
C CYS A 311 19.27 -25.42 1.58
N VAL A 312 19.67 -24.15 1.67
CA VAL A 312 19.38 -23.28 2.83
C VAL A 312 17.89 -22.92 2.97
N LEU A 313 17.03 -23.38 2.04
CA LEU A 313 15.58 -23.06 2.06
C LEU A 313 14.67 -24.27 2.30
N CYS A 314 15.20 -25.49 2.39
CA CYS A 314 14.40 -26.67 2.68
C CYS A 314 14.99 -27.41 3.88
N ASN A 315 14.26 -27.47 5.00
CA ASN A 315 14.50 -28.41 6.09
C ASN A 315 14.20 -29.86 5.63
N MET A 316 14.90 -30.34 4.61
CA MET A 316 14.82 -31.73 4.15
C MET A 316 16.12 -32.45 4.56
N PRO A 317 16.03 -33.70 5.06
CA PRO A 317 17.21 -34.46 5.45
C PRO A 317 18.13 -34.70 4.24
N PRO A 318 19.46 -34.80 4.46
CA PRO A 318 20.41 -34.96 3.37
C PRO A 318 20.15 -36.25 2.58
N LEU A 319 20.07 -36.13 1.26
CA LEU A 319 20.00 -37.28 0.35
C LEU A 319 21.32 -38.06 0.41
N GLN A 320 21.24 -39.38 0.65
CA GLN A 320 22.41 -40.26 0.62
C GLN A 320 22.95 -40.40 -0.81
N PRO A 321 24.28 -40.42 -1.01
CA PRO A 321 24.87 -40.52 -2.33
C PRO A 321 24.68 -41.94 -2.89
N ARG A 322 24.11 -42.06 -4.10
CA ARG A 322 24.28 -43.25 -4.93
C ARG A 322 25.62 -43.18 -5.63
N ALA A 323 26.38 -44.26 -5.53
CA ALA A 323 27.60 -44.49 -6.27
C ALA A 323 27.27 -44.80 -7.73
N ASP A 324 28.20 -44.35 -8.58
CA ASP A 324 28.50 -44.86 -9.92
C ASP A 324 27.69 -44.30 -11.10
N GLY A 325 28.44 -43.64 -11.99
CA GLY A 325 27.96 -43.05 -13.22
C GLY A 325 27.86 -44.06 -14.35
N ALA A 326 26.83 -43.90 -15.16
CA ALA A 326 26.86 -44.04 -16.61
C ALA A 326 25.47 -43.66 -17.13
N ALA A 327 25.43 -42.73 -18.09
CA ALA A 327 24.28 -42.63 -18.97
C ALA A 327 24.40 -43.75 -20.01
N VAL A 328 23.41 -44.63 -20.08
CA VAL A 328 23.10 -45.41 -21.28
C VAL A 328 21.60 -45.30 -21.50
N GLN A 329 21.25 -44.94 -22.73
CA GLN A 329 19.89 -44.84 -23.23
C GLN A 329 19.53 -46.15 -23.96
N GLN A 330 18.24 -46.49 -23.95
CA GLN A 330 17.47 -47.40 -24.85
C GLN A 330 17.06 -48.79 -24.30
N PRO A 331 16.07 -49.50 -24.91
CA PRO A 331 14.68 -49.12 -25.20
C PRO A 331 13.64 -50.27 -24.94
N GLY A 332 12.33 -49.95 -24.89
CA GLY A 332 11.19 -50.92 -25.03
C GLY A 332 11.02 -51.91 -23.87
N THR A 333 9.86 -52.44 -23.47
CA THR A 333 8.48 -52.56 -23.98
C THR A 333 7.61 -53.05 -22.79
N PRO A 334 6.27 -52.98 -22.82
CA PRO A 334 5.41 -53.10 -21.64
C PRO A 334 4.99 -54.55 -21.34
N PRO A 335 4.48 -54.87 -20.12
CA PRO A 335 3.64 -56.04 -19.96
C PRO A 335 2.15 -55.67 -20.00
N VAL A 336 1.47 -56.36 -20.91
CA VAL A 336 0.02 -56.44 -21.08
C VAL A 336 -0.52 -57.59 -20.21
N HIS A 337 -1.65 -57.34 -19.52
CA HIS A 337 -2.74 -58.20 -19.01
C HIS A 337 -2.40 -59.56 -18.33
N SER A 338 -3.13 -60.07 -17.35
CA SER A 338 -4.59 -60.16 -17.08
C SER A 338 -4.73 -60.66 -15.61
N GLN A 339 -5.86 -60.76 -14.89
CA GLN A 339 -7.29 -60.77 -15.19
C GLN A 339 -8.07 -60.75 -13.84
N THR A 340 -9.27 -60.16 -13.85
CA THR A 340 -10.51 -60.55 -13.12
C THR A 340 -10.53 -60.77 -11.61
N HIS A 341 -11.39 -60.01 -10.91
CA HIS A 341 -12.70 -60.55 -10.46
C HIS A 341 -13.70 -59.43 -10.08
N LEU A 342 -14.87 -59.48 -10.70
CA LEU A 342 -16.14 -58.88 -10.28
C LEU A 342 -17.01 -59.98 -9.66
N ARG A 343 -17.87 -59.58 -8.72
CA ARG A 343 -19.09 -60.20 -8.12
C ARG A 343 -19.04 -60.04 -6.59
N GLU A 344 -20.06 -59.55 -5.89
CA GLU A 344 -21.49 -59.37 -6.15
C GLU A 344 -22.00 -58.00 -5.67
#